data_AF-A0A951ZHK4-F1
#
_entry.id   AF-A0A951ZHK4-F1
#
_cell.length_a   1.000
_cell.length_b   1.000
_cell.length_c   1.000
_cell.angle_alpha   90.00
_cell.angle_beta   90.00
_cell.angle_gamma   90.00
#
_symmetry.space_group_name_H-M   'P 1'
#
loop_
_entity.id
_entity.type
_entity.pdbx_description
1 polymer ?
#
loop_
_entity_poly.entity_id
_entity_poly.type
_entity_poly.pdbx_seq_one_letter_code
_entity_poly.pdbx_strand_id
1 'polypeptide(L)'
;MRRTLLWSLALLTAACAREQGAPPAAPGASFANLPAKHYGLGRAATPAEVAARDIDVGPDGAGLPVGKGTAAAGADIFQQKCSMCHGAKGQGMLPAFPLLISRDPKAEGFKFASDFKLQKSIGNYWPDASTVF
;
A
#
# COMPACT_ATOMS: atom_id res chain seq x y z
N MET A 1 69.82 -15.53 -5.80
CA MET A 1 70.35 -14.34 -5.12
C MET A 1 69.27 -13.26 -5.12
N ARG A 2 69.08 -12.63 -3.97
CA ARG A 2 68.04 -11.65 -3.60
C ARG A 2 67.93 -10.48 -4.59
N ARG A 3 66.69 -10.00 -4.80
CA ARG A 3 66.40 -8.56 -4.86
C ARG A 3 64.92 -8.27 -4.58
N THR A 4 64.66 -8.03 -3.31
CA THR A 4 63.57 -7.23 -2.76
C THR A 4 63.52 -5.84 -3.42
N LEU A 5 62.35 -5.43 -3.92
CA LEU A 5 61.94 -4.03 -3.89
C LEU A 5 60.49 -3.96 -3.40
N LEU A 6 60.35 -3.55 -2.15
CA LEU A 6 59.12 -3.02 -1.59
C LEU A 6 58.80 -1.71 -2.31
N TRP A 7 57.57 -1.57 -2.81
CA TRP A 7 56.99 -0.27 -3.11
C TRP A 7 55.82 -0.03 -2.17
N SER A 8 55.99 1.06 -1.44
CA SER A 8 55.12 1.58 -0.41
C SER A 8 53.76 2.01 -0.96
N LEU A 9 52.72 1.59 -0.25
CA LEU A 9 51.60 2.40 0.23
C LEU A 9 51.16 3.61 -0.63
N ALA A 10 50.05 3.46 -1.34
CA ALA A 10 49.10 4.56 -1.55
C ALA A 10 47.72 4.07 -1.10
N LEU A 11 47.37 4.47 0.12
CA LEU A 11 46.02 4.36 0.67
C LEU A 11 45.07 5.15 -0.24
N LEU A 12 44.31 4.46 -1.10
CA LEU A 12 43.09 5.04 -1.66
C LEU A 12 42.07 5.04 -0.52
N THR A 13 42.02 6.16 0.18
CA THR A 13 40.95 6.46 1.12
C THR A 13 39.63 6.40 0.35
N ALA A 14 38.77 5.47 0.77
CA ALA A 14 37.37 5.48 0.41
C ALA A 14 36.79 6.83 0.86
N ALA A 15 36.64 7.75 -0.09
CA ALA A 15 35.84 8.95 0.11
C ALA A 15 34.38 8.49 0.11
N CYS A 16 33.89 8.04 1.27
CA CYS A 16 32.47 7.98 1.54
C CYS A 16 31.90 9.36 1.23
N ALA A 17 31.04 9.43 0.22
CA ALA A 17 30.18 10.57 -0.02
C ALA A 17 29.47 10.88 1.30
N ARG A 18 29.82 12.02 1.91
CA ARG A 18 28.99 12.58 2.97
C ARG A 18 27.77 13.14 2.25
N GLU A 19 26.70 12.35 2.19
CA GLU A 19 25.36 12.89 2.14
C GLU A 19 25.28 13.92 3.26
N GLN A 20 25.26 15.20 2.90
CA GLN A 20 24.85 16.23 3.83
C GLN A 20 23.37 15.94 4.09
N GLY A 21 23.11 15.22 5.18
CA GLY A 21 21.76 14.91 5.62
C GLY A 21 20.93 16.18 5.60
N ALA A 22 19.70 16.07 5.10
CA ALA A 22 18.73 17.14 5.20
C ALA A 22 18.73 17.68 6.65
N PRO A 23 18.67 19.00 6.85
CA PRO A 23 18.54 19.56 8.19
C PRO A 23 17.35 18.89 8.88
N PRO A 24 17.42 18.62 10.21
CA PRO A 24 16.27 18.08 10.92
C PRO A 24 15.07 18.97 10.60
N ALA A 25 13.97 18.35 10.16
CA ALA A 25 12.72 19.06 10.00
C ALA A 25 12.50 19.87 11.27
N ALA A 26 12.43 21.20 11.14
CA ALA A 26 12.00 22.04 12.25
C ALA A 26 10.74 21.39 12.82
N PRO A 27 10.58 21.25 14.16
CA PRO A 27 9.37 20.72 14.73
C PRO A 27 8.22 21.48 14.09
N GLY A 28 7.45 20.80 13.24
CA GLY A 28 6.29 21.38 12.60
C GLY A 28 5.47 21.99 13.72
N ALA A 29 5.07 23.26 13.59
CA ALA A 29 4.28 23.94 14.59
C ALA A 29 3.15 23.02 15.01
N SER A 30 3.25 22.48 16.23
CA SER A 30 2.27 21.56 16.74
C SER A 30 0.98 22.37 16.92
N PHE A 31 -0.01 22.11 16.08
CA PHE A 31 -1.36 22.62 16.29
C PHE A 31 -2.03 21.98 17.51
N ALA A 32 -1.32 21.15 18.29
CA ALA A 32 -1.87 20.37 19.39
C ALA A 32 -2.30 21.20 20.62
N ASN A 33 -2.25 22.53 20.57
CA ASN A 33 -2.65 23.38 21.69
C ASN A 33 -3.33 24.69 21.29
N LEU A 34 -3.84 24.83 20.06
CA LEU A 34 -4.84 25.87 19.84
C LEU A 34 -6.13 25.42 20.55
N PRO A 35 -6.72 26.23 21.46
CA PRO A 35 -8.02 25.90 22.00
C PRO A 35 -8.98 25.80 20.82
N ALA A 36 -9.48 24.60 20.55
CA ALA A 36 -10.52 24.42 19.57
C ALA A 36 -11.67 25.34 19.97
N LYS A 37 -11.97 26.36 19.15
CA LYS A 37 -13.22 27.11 19.32
C LYS A 37 -14.34 26.14 19.01
N HIS A 38 -14.97 25.62 20.05
CA HIS A 38 -16.14 24.77 19.91
C HIS A 38 -17.33 25.67 19.52
N TYR A 39 -17.87 25.46 18.32
CA TYR A 39 -19.04 26.19 17.80
C TYR A 39 -20.39 25.64 18.28
N GLY A 40 -20.37 24.67 19.20
CA GLY A 40 -21.59 24.01 19.72
C GLY A 40 -22.32 23.14 18.69
N LEU A 41 -21.63 22.70 17.62
CA LEU A 41 -22.21 21.84 16.60
C LEU A 41 -21.91 20.36 16.91
N GLY A 42 -22.93 19.51 16.73
CA GLY A 42 -22.83 18.06 16.90
C GLY A 42 -22.82 17.59 18.37
N ARG A 43 -22.59 16.28 18.55
CA ARG A 43 -22.40 15.63 19.84
C ARG A 43 -21.37 14.52 19.71
N ALA A 44 -20.85 14.05 20.84
CA ALA A 44 -20.06 12.81 20.84
C ALA A 44 -20.91 11.65 20.28
N ALA A 45 -20.29 10.84 19.43
CA ALA A 45 -20.85 9.57 19.01
C ALA A 45 -20.92 8.63 20.22
N THR A 46 -22.03 7.92 20.37
CA THR A 46 -22.14 6.88 21.38
C THR A 46 -21.26 5.68 20.98
N PRO A 47 -20.81 4.85 21.92
CA PRO A 47 -20.05 3.65 21.59
C PRO A 47 -20.75 2.73 20.59
N ALA A 48 -22.09 2.64 20.66
CA ALA A 48 -22.89 1.86 19.71
C ALA A 48 -22.86 2.44 18.30
N GLU A 49 -22.86 3.76 18.15
CA GLU A 49 -22.77 4.41 16.83
C GLU A 49 -21.39 4.26 16.20
N VAL A 50 -20.34 4.26 17.02
CA VAL A 50 -18.98 3.95 16.56
C VAL A 50 -18.93 2.50 16.12
N ALA A 51 -19.33 1.55 16.97
CA ALA A 51 -19.28 0.12 16.66
C ALA A 51 -20.11 -0.28 15.42
N ALA A 52 -21.19 0.45 15.11
CA ALA A 52 -22.00 0.21 13.91
C ALA A 52 -21.35 0.67 12.60
N ARG A 53 -20.26 1.45 12.66
CA ARG A 53 -19.59 2.06 11.50
C ARG A 53 -18.11 1.73 11.42
N ASP A 54 -17.48 1.42 12.54
CA ASP A 54 -16.08 1.03 12.66
C ASP A 54 -15.91 -0.42 12.19
N ILE A 55 -15.90 -0.59 10.86
CA ILE A 55 -15.71 -1.86 10.16
C ILE A 55 -14.40 -1.88 9.37
N ASP A 56 -13.55 -0.87 9.58
CA ASP A 56 -12.30 -0.73 8.86
C ASP A 56 -11.30 -1.81 9.29
N VAL A 57 -10.51 -2.30 8.33
CA VAL A 57 -9.47 -3.28 8.59
C VAL A 57 -8.09 -2.70 8.27
N GLY A 58 -7.23 -2.65 9.28
CA GLY A 58 -5.85 -2.19 9.16
C GLY A 58 -4.96 -3.17 8.37
N PRO A 59 -3.81 -2.71 7.84
CA PRO A 59 -2.83 -3.57 7.16
C PRO A 59 -2.22 -4.66 8.06
N ASP A 60 -2.27 -4.48 9.38
CA ASP A 60 -1.90 -5.48 10.38
C ASP A 60 -3.02 -6.47 10.73
N GLY A 61 -4.20 -6.33 10.11
CA GLY A 61 -5.39 -7.14 10.36
C GLY A 61 -6.24 -6.71 11.55
N ALA A 62 -5.90 -5.60 12.23
CA ALA A 62 -6.76 -5.03 13.25
C ALA A 62 -8.14 -4.72 12.65
N GLY A 63 -9.22 -5.14 13.33
CA GLY A 63 -10.61 -4.98 12.85
C GLY A 63 -11.19 -6.21 12.13
N LEU A 64 -10.39 -7.23 11.79
CA LEU A 64 -10.92 -8.45 11.17
C LEU A 64 -11.91 -9.18 12.10
N PRO A 65 -13.14 -9.48 11.64
CA PRO A 65 -14.07 -10.32 12.40
C PRO A 65 -13.62 -11.79 12.36
N VAL A 66 -14.06 -12.56 13.36
CA VAL A 66 -13.84 -14.00 13.39
C VAL A 66 -14.58 -14.65 12.22
N GLY A 67 -13.88 -15.39 11.37
CA GLY A 67 -14.49 -16.06 10.23
C GLY A 67 -13.48 -16.76 9.32
N LYS A 68 -14.00 -17.40 8.28
CA LYS A 68 -13.22 -17.98 7.17
C LYS A 68 -14.07 -18.10 5.92
N GLY A 69 -13.42 -18.08 4.76
CA GLY A 69 -14.04 -18.29 3.45
C GLY A 69 -13.17 -19.15 2.54
N THR A 70 -13.71 -19.59 1.40
CA THR A 70 -12.96 -20.31 0.37
C THR A 70 -13.13 -19.63 -0.98
N ALA A 71 -12.13 -19.78 -1.85
CA ALA A 71 -12.20 -19.23 -3.21
C ALA A 71 -13.39 -19.79 -4.00
N ALA A 72 -13.73 -21.07 -3.81
CA ALA A 72 -14.88 -21.70 -4.47
C ALA A 72 -16.21 -21.05 -4.06
N ALA A 73 -16.43 -20.86 -2.75
CA ALA A 73 -17.64 -20.17 -2.26
C ALA A 73 -17.67 -18.69 -2.71
N GLY A 74 -16.51 -18.02 -2.73
CA GLY A 74 -16.40 -16.66 -3.24
C GLY A 74 -16.72 -16.54 -4.74
N ALA A 75 -16.40 -17.56 -5.55
CA ALA A 75 -16.70 -17.56 -6.97
C ALA A 75 -18.21 -17.48 -7.24
N ASP A 76 -19.02 -18.23 -6.50
CA ASP A 76 -20.49 -18.20 -6.64
C ASP A 76 -21.06 -16.81 -6.29
N ILE A 77 -20.59 -16.21 -5.18
CA ILE A 77 -20.98 -14.86 -4.76
C ILE A 77 -20.57 -13.84 -5.83
N PHE A 78 -19.34 -13.95 -6.35
CA PHE A 78 -18.83 -13.05 -7.37
C PHE A 78 -19.68 -13.10 -8.64
N GLN A 79 -20.09 -14.30 -9.09
CA GLN A 79 -21.00 -14.44 -10.23
C GLN A 79 -22.33 -13.75 -9.98
N GLN A 80 -22.90 -13.88 -8.79
CA GLN A 80 -24.23 -13.34 -8.47
C GLN A 80 -24.24 -11.84 -8.20
N LYS A 81 -23.14 -11.27 -7.70
CA LYS A 81 -23.12 -9.91 -7.13
C LYS A 81 -22.18 -8.95 -7.84
N CYS A 82 -21.14 -9.44 -8.51
CA CYS A 82 -20.03 -8.61 -8.99
C CYS A 82 -19.84 -8.68 -10.51
N SER A 83 -20.10 -9.86 -11.10
CA SER A 83 -19.78 -10.17 -12.50
C SER A 83 -20.45 -9.25 -13.52
N MET A 84 -21.62 -8.70 -13.19
CA MET A 84 -22.35 -7.77 -14.04
C MET A 84 -21.56 -6.52 -14.41
N CYS A 85 -20.67 -6.07 -13.51
CA CYS A 85 -19.83 -4.89 -13.74
C CYS A 85 -18.38 -5.28 -14.00
N HIS A 86 -17.85 -6.22 -13.21
CA HIS A 86 -16.43 -6.56 -13.26
C HIS A 86 -16.10 -7.71 -14.22
N GLY A 87 -17.09 -8.22 -14.95
CA GLY A 87 -16.95 -9.36 -15.85
C GLY A 87 -16.82 -10.69 -15.11
N ALA A 88 -17.14 -11.80 -15.78
CA ALA A 88 -17.20 -13.13 -15.16
C ALA A 88 -15.90 -13.59 -14.48
N LYS A 89 -14.73 -13.06 -14.89
CA LYS A 89 -13.40 -13.39 -14.33
C LYS A 89 -12.71 -12.17 -13.72
N GLY A 90 -13.43 -11.10 -13.41
CA GLY A 90 -12.83 -9.88 -12.86
C GLY A 90 -12.01 -9.06 -13.88
N GLN A 91 -12.18 -9.31 -15.18
CA GLN A 91 -11.44 -8.62 -16.24
C GLN A 91 -11.93 -7.18 -16.52
N GLY A 92 -13.01 -6.75 -15.87
CA GLY A 92 -13.61 -5.43 -16.05
C GLY A 92 -14.31 -5.22 -17.39
N MET A 93 -14.94 -4.06 -17.54
CA MET A 93 -15.53 -3.55 -18.77
C MET A 93 -15.14 -2.06 -18.89
N LEU A 94 -13.90 -1.84 -19.31
CA LEU A 94 -13.30 -0.51 -19.39
C LEU A 94 -13.98 0.37 -20.44
N PRO A 95 -14.02 1.70 -20.23
CA PRO A 95 -13.47 2.43 -19.09
C PRO A 95 -14.42 2.49 -17.87
N ALA A 96 -15.68 2.09 -18.03
CA ALA A 96 -16.72 2.31 -17.02
C ALA A 96 -16.56 1.43 -15.78
N PHE A 97 -16.12 0.18 -15.97
CA PHE A 97 -15.97 -0.77 -14.87
C PHE A 97 -14.55 -1.30 -14.82
N PRO A 98 -13.82 -1.07 -13.72
CA PRO A 98 -12.43 -1.45 -13.62
C PRO A 98 -12.27 -2.97 -13.57
N LEU A 99 -11.13 -3.43 -14.05
CA LEU A 99 -10.65 -4.78 -13.81
C LEU A 99 -10.23 -4.94 -12.34
N LEU A 100 -10.53 -6.09 -11.77
CA LEU A 100 -10.12 -6.46 -10.41
C LEU A 100 -8.90 -7.38 -10.43
N ILE A 101 -8.77 -8.17 -11.50
CA ILE A 101 -7.68 -9.14 -11.70
C ILE A 101 -6.87 -8.70 -12.91
N SER A 102 -5.57 -8.42 -12.70
CA SER A 102 -4.60 -8.23 -13.79
C SER A 102 -3.90 -9.53 -14.16
N ARG A 103 -3.29 -9.54 -15.35
CA ARG A 103 -2.34 -10.59 -15.73
C ARG A 103 -1.13 -10.58 -14.81
N ASP A 104 -0.57 -11.76 -14.58
CA ASP A 104 0.59 -11.96 -13.72
C ASP A 104 1.81 -11.17 -14.27
N PRO A 105 2.27 -10.11 -13.57
CA PRO A 105 3.43 -9.35 -14.00
C PRO A 105 4.73 -10.15 -13.88
N LYS A 106 4.76 -11.31 -13.20
CA LYS A 106 5.93 -12.20 -13.16
C LYS A 106 6.19 -12.84 -14.52
N ALA A 107 5.15 -13.09 -15.31
CA ALA A 107 5.28 -13.66 -16.66
C ALA A 107 5.78 -12.63 -17.69
N GLU A 108 5.52 -11.34 -17.47
CA GLU A 108 5.79 -10.27 -18.44
C GLU A 108 6.99 -9.38 -18.04
N GLY A 109 7.66 -9.73 -16.93
CA GLY A 109 8.58 -8.84 -16.21
C GLY A 109 7.77 -7.73 -15.54
N PHE A 110 8.06 -7.41 -14.28
CA PHE A 110 7.31 -6.45 -13.47
C PHE A 110 7.46 -5.00 -14.00
N LYS A 111 6.90 -4.71 -15.17
CA LYS A 111 6.93 -3.41 -15.86
C LYS A 111 5.88 -2.45 -15.30
N PHE A 112 5.15 -2.87 -14.27
CA PHE A 112 4.12 -2.07 -13.60
C PHE A 112 4.62 -0.68 -13.17
N ALA A 113 5.84 -0.61 -12.62
CA ALA A 113 6.41 0.64 -12.13
C ALA A 113 6.96 1.56 -13.24
N SER A 114 7.13 1.04 -14.46
CA SER A 114 7.78 1.75 -15.57
C SER A 114 6.88 2.00 -16.78
N ASP A 115 5.75 1.30 -16.91
CA ASP A 115 4.76 1.51 -17.96
C ASP A 115 3.43 1.99 -17.37
N PHE A 116 3.18 3.30 -17.47
CA PHE A 116 1.96 3.96 -16.99
C PHE A 116 0.70 3.60 -17.80
N LYS A 117 0.84 2.89 -18.93
CA LYS A 117 -0.31 2.42 -19.72
C LYS A 117 -0.89 1.12 -19.15
N LEU A 118 -0.14 0.42 -18.31
CA LEU A 118 -0.62 -0.80 -17.67
C LEU A 118 -1.77 -0.49 -16.73
N GLN A 119 -2.79 -1.34 -16.82
CA GLN A 119 -3.94 -1.23 -15.95
C GLN A 119 -3.57 -1.68 -14.53
N LYS A 120 -3.94 -0.86 -13.55
CA LYS A 120 -3.73 -1.13 -12.13
C LYS A 120 -4.92 -1.90 -11.58
N SER A 121 -4.64 -2.91 -10.75
CA SER A 121 -5.65 -3.76 -10.12
C SER A 121 -5.16 -4.24 -8.75
N ILE A 122 -5.96 -5.05 -8.08
CA ILE A 122 -5.62 -5.61 -6.77
C ILE A 122 -4.27 -6.36 -6.82
N GLY A 123 -4.12 -7.30 -7.77
CA GLY A 123 -2.96 -8.21 -7.79
C GLY A 123 -1.62 -7.61 -8.23
N ASN A 124 -1.58 -6.37 -8.73
CA ASN A 124 -0.35 -5.75 -9.24
C ASN A 124 -0.05 -4.37 -8.64
N TYR A 125 -0.95 -3.79 -7.84
CA TYR A 125 -0.77 -2.43 -7.30
C TYR A 125 -1.09 -2.30 -5.81
N TRP A 126 -2.08 -3.03 -5.30
CA TRP A 126 -2.50 -2.87 -3.92
C TRP A 126 -1.48 -3.52 -2.98
N PRO A 127 -1.05 -2.82 -1.90
CA PRO A 127 0.05 -3.29 -1.05
C PRO A 127 -0.39 -4.40 -0.09
N ASP A 128 -1.62 -4.31 0.42
CA ASP A 128 -2.10 -5.13 1.53
C ASP A 128 -3.44 -5.79 1.18
N ALA A 129 -3.61 -7.05 1.57
CA ALA A 129 -4.85 -7.80 1.34
C ALA A 129 -6.02 -7.26 2.16
N SER A 130 -5.76 -6.64 3.31
CA SER A 130 -6.77 -6.04 4.18
C SER A 130 -7.60 -4.97 3.48
N THR A 131 -7.01 -4.23 2.52
CA THR A 131 -7.72 -3.18 1.77
C THR A 131 -8.88 -3.73 0.95
N VAL A 132 -8.88 -5.03 0.62
CA VAL A 132 -9.95 -5.70 -0.15
C VAL A 132 -11.08 -6.22 0.75
N PHE A 133 -10.81 -6.38 2.04
CA PHE A 133 -11.78 -6.90 3.01
C PHE A 133 -12.91 -5.88 3.25
#